data_AF-A0A962MG79-F1
#
_entry.id   AF-A0A962MG79-F1
#
_cell.length_a   1.000
_cell.length_b   1.000
_cell.length_c   1.000
_cell.angle_alpha   90.00
_cell.angle_beta   90.00
_cell.angle_gamma   90.00
#
_symmetry.space_group_name_H-M   'P 1'
#
loop_
_entity.id
_entity.type
_entity.pdbx_description
1 polymer ?
#
loop_
_entity_poly.entity_id
_entity_poly.type
_entity_poly.pdbx_seq_one_letter_code
_entity_poly.pdbx_strand_id
1 'polypeptide(L)'
;MSTEFRSNVAHALKRDAVQTHLKTVVDRLRAHRQGALGNDAAFERLRNRCEAIRADAIRRLPDLLQQFESKAQRNGIQVHWAETTLQANQIVLDIMQRHRATFLVKGKSMVSEEMGVNAFLQSHGIGCLETDLGEFIVQL
;
A
#
# COMPACT_ATOMS: atom_id res chain seq x y z
N MET A 1 11.22 14.40 -12.90
CA MET A 1 11.55 15.01 -11.60
C MET A 1 11.74 16.50 -11.81
N SER A 2 10.97 17.33 -11.10
CA SER A 2 10.98 18.79 -11.25
C SER A 2 12.32 19.41 -10.81
N THR A 3 12.67 20.55 -11.40
CA THR A 3 13.85 21.36 -11.03
C THR A 3 13.79 21.77 -9.55
N GLU A 4 12.58 22.02 -9.05
CA GLU A 4 12.30 22.37 -7.66
C GLU A 4 12.65 21.24 -6.69
N PHE A 5 12.28 19.99 -6.99
CA PHE A 5 12.65 18.83 -6.17
C PHE A 5 14.18 18.72 -6.01
N ARG A 6 14.92 18.86 -7.12
CA ARG A 6 16.39 18.80 -7.11
C ARG A 6 17.01 19.92 -6.27
N SER A 7 16.45 21.13 -6.36
CA SER A 7 16.86 22.27 -5.54
C SER A 7 16.63 22.02 -4.05
N ASN A 8 15.43 21.54 -3.70
CA ASN A 8 15.06 21.23 -2.31
C ASN A 8 15.95 20.15 -1.70
N VAL A 9 16.26 19.10 -2.47
CA VAL A 9 17.22 18.06 -2.05
C VAL A 9 18.60 18.65 -1.82
N ALA A 10 19.10 19.48 -2.75
CA ALA A 10 20.41 20.10 -2.61
C ALA A 10 20.49 21.02 -1.37
N HIS A 11 19.43 21.77 -1.06
CA HIS A 11 19.35 22.58 0.15
C HIS A 11 19.25 21.73 1.43
N ALA A 12 18.44 20.68 1.43
CA ALA A 12 18.28 19.79 2.59
C ALA A 12 19.59 19.06 2.91
N LEU A 13 20.31 18.57 1.88
CA LEU A 13 21.58 17.87 2.04
C LEU A 13 22.70 18.77 2.56
N LYS A 14 22.61 20.11 2.48
CA LYS A 14 23.58 21.02 3.09
C LYS A 14 23.40 21.19 4.61
N ARG A 15 22.32 20.67 5.18
CA ARG A 15 22.04 20.79 6.62
C ARG A 15 22.74 19.66 7.38
N ASP A 16 23.67 20.00 8.28
CA ASP A 16 24.42 19.02 9.08
C ASP A 16 23.52 18.07 9.87
N ALA A 17 22.41 18.59 10.42
CA ALA A 17 21.42 17.79 11.13
C ALA A 17 20.81 16.71 10.21
N VAL A 18 20.50 17.03 8.95
CA VAL A 18 19.94 16.08 7.98
C VAL A 18 20.98 15.02 7.61
N GLN A 19 22.21 15.43 7.33
CA GLN A 19 23.30 14.50 7.01
C GLN A 19 23.56 13.51 8.16
N THR A 20 23.65 14.03 9.38
CA THR A 20 23.90 13.23 10.59
C THR A 20 22.77 12.23 10.83
N HIS A 21 21.52 12.68 10.71
CA HIS A 21 20.37 11.81 10.92
C HIS A 21 20.28 10.72 9.85
N LEU A 22 20.49 11.08 8.58
CA LEU A 22 20.50 10.13 7.48
C LEU A 22 21.56 9.04 7.68
N LYS A 23 22.79 9.44 8.01
CA LYS A 23 23.87 8.50 8.31
C LYS A 23 23.49 7.56 9.45
N THR A 24 23.00 8.11 10.56
CA THR A 24 22.60 7.32 11.75
C THR A 24 21.52 6.29 11.41
N VAL A 25 20.49 6.70 10.68
CA VAL A 25 19.39 5.80 10.29
C VAL A 25 19.89 4.71 9.34
N VAL A 26 20.67 5.07 8.32
CA VAL A 26 21.20 4.10 7.34
C VAL A 26 22.12 3.09 8.01
N ASP A 27 23.02 3.54 8.90
CA ASP A 27 23.94 2.65 9.62
C ASP A 27 23.16 1.71 10.56
N ARG A 28 22.13 2.21 11.26
CA ARG A 28 21.25 1.38 12.09
C ARG A 28 20.49 0.33 11.26
N LEU A 29 19.96 0.70 10.10
CA LEU A 29 19.25 -0.23 9.21
C LEU A 29 20.20 -1.32 8.66
N ARG A 30 21.43 -0.95 8.32
CA ARG A 30 22.46 -1.90 7.90
C ARG A 30 22.83 -2.87 9.02
N ALA A 31 23.04 -2.38 10.24
CA ALA A 31 23.35 -3.22 11.39
C ALA A 31 22.21 -4.20 11.69
N HIS A 32 20.95 -3.73 11.68
CA HIS A 32 19.78 -4.60 11.85
C HIS A 32 19.68 -5.67 10.76
N ARG A 33 19.91 -5.28 9.49
CA ARG A 33 19.92 -6.22 8.38
C ARG A 33 21.00 -7.29 8.54
N GLN A 34 22.22 -6.88 8.91
CA GLN A 34 23.33 -7.81 9.16
C GLN A 34 23.03 -8.74 10.34
N GLY A 35 22.44 -8.24 11.43
CA GLY A 35 22.03 -9.07 12.56
C GLY A 35 20.94 -10.09 12.20
N ALA A 36 19.97 -9.69 11.37
CA ALA A 36 18.87 -10.56 10.95
C ALA A 36 19.24 -11.55 9.83
N LEU A 37 20.13 -11.16 8.92
CA LEU A 37 20.41 -11.86 7.66
C LEU A 37 21.89 -12.19 7.46
N GLY A 38 22.71 -12.18 8.52
CA GLY A 38 24.17 -12.33 8.43
C GLY A 38 24.69 -13.66 7.90
N ASN A 39 23.82 -14.63 7.63
CA ASN A 39 24.15 -15.87 6.94
C ASN A 39 23.56 -15.86 5.53
N ASP A 40 24.41 -15.56 4.55
CA ASP A 40 24.02 -15.44 3.14
C ASP A 40 23.37 -16.72 2.60
N ALA A 41 23.89 -17.89 2.96
CA ALA A 41 23.32 -19.17 2.52
C ALA A 41 21.92 -19.42 3.11
N ALA A 42 21.70 -19.06 4.38
CA ALA A 42 20.37 -19.14 4.99
C ALA A 42 19.40 -18.13 4.38
N PHE A 43 19.89 -16.92 4.08
CA PHE A 43 19.10 -15.88 3.44
C PHE A 43 18.67 -16.25 2.02
N GLU A 44 19.57 -16.79 1.19
CA GLU A 44 19.22 -17.24 -0.16
C GLU A 44 18.21 -18.41 -0.12
N ARG A 45 18.33 -19.34 0.81
CA ARG A 45 17.30 -20.39 1.01
C ARG A 45 15.94 -19.79 1.38
N LEU A 46 15.92 -18.80 2.27
CA LEU A 46 14.68 -18.12 2.66
C LEU A 46 14.08 -17.36 1.47
N ARG A 47 14.89 -16.66 0.68
CA ARG A 47 14.46 -15.96 -0.53
C ARG A 47 13.78 -16.91 -1.51
N ASN A 48 14.43 -18.02 -1.85
CA ASN A 48 13.89 -19.01 -2.79
C ASN A 48 12.58 -19.62 -2.27
N ARG A 49 12.48 -19.85 -0.95
CA ARG A 49 11.24 -20.32 -0.33
C ARG A 49 10.11 -19.30 -0.45
N CYS A 50 10.38 -18.02 -0.17
CA CYS A 50 9.40 -16.95 -0.31
C CYS A 50 8.94 -16.79 -1.77
N GLU A 51 9.86 -16.90 -2.73
CA GLU A 51 9.54 -16.90 -4.15
C GLU A 51 8.61 -18.07 -4.52
N ALA A 52 8.94 -19.29 -4.08
CA ALA A 52 8.12 -20.47 -4.33
C ALA A 52 6.71 -20.33 -3.73
N ILE A 53 6.58 -19.76 -2.52
CA ILE A 53 5.28 -19.48 -1.90
C ILE A 53 4.49 -18.46 -2.73
N ARG A 54 5.13 -17.38 -3.19
CA ARG A 54 4.47 -16.36 -4.03
C ARG A 54 3.98 -16.96 -5.35
N ALA A 55 4.81 -17.78 -6.00
CA ALA A 55 4.44 -18.47 -7.22
C ALA A 55 3.27 -19.45 -7.01
N ASP A 56 3.25 -20.17 -5.88
CA ASP A 56 2.13 -21.04 -5.49
C ASP A 56 0.84 -20.25 -5.27
N ALA A 57 0.92 -19.12 -4.57
CA ALA A 57 -0.22 -18.27 -4.31
C ALA A 57 -0.84 -17.72 -5.60
N ILE A 58 -0.02 -17.29 -6.57
CA ILE A 58 -0.52 -16.82 -7.88
C ILE A 58 -1.18 -17.97 -8.66
N ARG A 59 -0.55 -19.14 -8.70
CA ARG A 59 -1.10 -20.30 -9.41
C ARG A 59 -2.43 -20.79 -8.83
N ARG A 60 -2.62 -20.66 -7.51
CA ARG A 60 -3.85 -21.05 -6.79
C ARG A 60 -4.76 -19.88 -6.49
N LEU A 61 -4.54 -18.74 -7.13
CA LEU A 61 -5.25 -17.50 -6.81
C LEU A 61 -6.78 -17.65 -6.82
N PRO A 62 -7.42 -18.33 -7.81
CA PRO A 62 -8.88 -18.52 -7.79
C PRO A 62 -9.39 -19.21 -6.52
N ASP A 63 -8.74 -20.29 -6.09
CA ASP A 63 -9.14 -21.05 -4.89
C ASP A 63 -8.89 -20.26 -3.61
N LEU A 64 -7.74 -19.56 -3.54
CA LEU A 64 -7.35 -18.77 -2.38
C LEU A 64 -8.30 -17.59 -2.18
N LEU A 65 -8.78 -17.00 -3.26
CA LEU A 65 -9.75 -15.92 -3.26
C LEU A 65 -11.12 -16.35 -2.72
N GLN A 66 -11.63 -17.50 -3.18
CA GLN A 66 -12.86 -18.08 -2.62
C GLN A 66 -12.70 -18.47 -1.15
N GLN A 67 -11.54 -19.02 -0.79
CA GLN A 67 -11.24 -19.33 0.61
C GLN A 67 -11.20 -18.06 1.48
N PHE A 68 -10.59 -16.98 0.97
CA PHE A 68 -10.58 -15.69 1.65
C PHE A 68 -11.99 -15.18 1.86
N GLU A 69 -12.82 -15.15 0.81
CA GLU A 69 -14.21 -14.70 0.90
C GLU A 69 -15.00 -15.49 1.95
N SER A 70 -14.93 -16.82 1.93
CA SER A 70 -15.59 -17.67 2.92
C SER A 70 -15.14 -17.39 4.36
N LYS A 71 -13.84 -17.10 4.57
CA LYS A 71 -13.31 -16.74 5.90
C LYS A 71 -13.73 -15.33 6.30
N ALA A 72 -13.72 -14.37 5.37
CA ALA A 72 -14.12 -12.99 5.62
C ALA A 72 -15.62 -12.89 5.97
N GLN A 73 -16.47 -13.58 5.21
CA GLN A 73 -17.92 -13.64 5.45
C GLN A 73 -18.26 -14.23 6.81
N ARG A 74 -17.52 -15.27 7.26
CA ARG A 74 -17.66 -15.81 8.63
C ARG A 74 -17.35 -14.81 9.73
N ASN A 75 -16.55 -13.79 9.44
CA ASN A 75 -16.26 -12.68 10.34
C ASN A 75 -17.18 -11.47 10.13
N GLY A 76 -18.28 -11.63 9.37
CA GLY A 76 -19.24 -10.56 9.08
C GLY A 76 -18.77 -9.55 8.03
N ILE A 77 -17.72 -9.87 7.27
CA ILE A 77 -17.20 -8.99 6.21
C ILE A 77 -17.85 -9.37 4.88
N GLN A 78 -18.50 -8.41 4.23
CA GLN A 78 -19.00 -8.58 2.86
C GLN A 78 -17.87 -8.38 1.86
N VAL A 79 -17.62 -9.38 1.01
CA VAL A 79 -16.68 -9.28 -0.11
C VAL A 79 -17.45 -8.96 -1.39
N HIS A 80 -16.92 -8.02 -2.16
CA HIS A 80 -17.47 -7.62 -3.44
C HIS A 80 -16.50 -7.96 -4.56
N TRP A 81 -16.99 -8.64 -5.59
CA TRP A 81 -16.24 -9.00 -6.78
C TRP A 81 -16.46 -7.95 -7.88
N ALA A 82 -15.39 -7.56 -8.55
CA ALA A 82 -15.42 -6.67 -9.70
C ALA A 82 -14.42 -7.11 -10.76
N GLU A 83 -14.86 -7.18 -12.01
CA GLU A 83 -14.05 -7.53 -13.17
C GLU A 83 -13.32 -6.32 -13.76
N THR A 84 -13.82 -5.11 -13.49
CA THR A 84 -13.27 -3.86 -14.01
C THR A 84 -13.12 -2.79 -12.94
N THR A 85 -12.24 -1.83 -13.18
CA THR A 85 -12.06 -0.65 -12.32
C THR A 85 -13.34 0.15 -12.18
N LEU A 86 -14.10 0.31 -13.28
CA LEU A 86 -15.39 1.00 -13.28
C LEU A 86 -16.41 0.29 -12.38
N GLN A 87 -16.53 -1.03 -12.50
CA GLN A 87 -17.43 -1.82 -11.67
C GLN A 87 -17.06 -1.71 -10.19
N ALA A 88 -15.76 -1.79 -9.87
CA ALA A 88 -15.27 -1.64 -8.50
C ALA A 88 -15.59 -0.25 -7.95
N ASN A 89 -15.37 0.82 -8.72
CA ASN A 89 -15.71 2.18 -8.35
C ASN A 89 -17.22 2.37 -8.13
N GLN A 90 -18.05 1.79 -9.01
CA GLN A 90 -19.52 1.84 -8.86
C GLN A 90 -19.98 1.12 -7.59
N ILE A 91 -19.43 -0.06 -7.29
CA ILE A 91 -19.74 -0.80 -6.06
C ILE A 91 -19.42 0.05 -4.83
N VAL A 92 -18.26 0.71 -4.81
CA VAL A 92 -17.88 1.59 -3.69
C VAL A 92 -18.87 2.76 -3.58
N LEU A 93 -19.20 3.43 -4.68
CA LEU A 93 -20.18 4.52 -4.68
C LEU A 93 -21.56 4.05 -4.18
N ASP A 94 -22.04 2.91 -4.63
CA ASP A 94 -23.32 2.34 -4.21
C ASP A 94 -23.33 2.01 -2.71
N ILE A 95 -22.21 1.52 -2.16
CA ILE A 95 -22.05 1.32 -0.72
C ILE A 95 -22.17 2.68 0.00
N MET A 96 -21.41 3.68 -0.45
CA MET A 96 -21.42 5.02 0.15
C MET A 96 -22.82 5.63 0.15
N GLN A 97 -23.53 5.57 -0.98
CA GLN A 97 -24.88 6.11 -1.14
C GLN A 97 -25.91 5.37 -0.29
N ARG A 98 -25.88 4.03 -0.26
CA ARG A 98 -26.77 3.22 0.59
C ARG A 98 -26.66 3.59 2.07
N HIS A 99 -25.45 3.93 2.53
CA HIS A 99 -25.20 4.35 3.91
C HIS A 99 -25.28 5.87 4.10
N ARG A 100 -25.58 6.65 3.06
CA ARG A 100 -25.54 8.12 3.07
C ARG A 100 -24.21 8.66 3.60
N ALA A 101 -23.13 7.94 3.34
CA ALA A 101 -21.79 8.28 3.78
C ALA A 101 -21.20 9.35 2.86
N THR A 102 -20.58 10.36 3.44
CA THR A 102 -19.94 11.49 2.73
C THR A 102 -18.42 11.40 2.75
N PHE A 103 -17.86 10.42 3.45
CA PHE A 103 -16.42 10.30 3.65
C PHE A 103 -15.97 8.84 3.75
N LEU A 104 -14.97 8.47 2.96
CA LEU A 104 -14.35 7.15 2.94
C LEU A 104 -12.95 7.21 3.57
N VAL A 105 -12.69 6.35 4.55
CA VAL A 105 -11.34 6.11 5.09
C VAL A 105 -10.86 4.75 4.59
N LYS A 106 -9.67 4.71 3.96
CA LYS A 106 -9.09 3.48 3.41
C LYS A 106 -7.62 3.33 3.80
N GLY A 107 -7.11 2.09 3.77
CA GLY A 107 -5.67 1.81 3.89
C GLY A 107 -4.96 1.87 2.54
N LYS A 108 -3.61 1.79 2.58
CA LYS A 108 -2.75 1.79 1.38
C LYS A 108 -3.14 0.70 0.40
N SER A 109 -3.39 1.06 -0.85
CA SER A 109 -3.53 0.09 -1.93
C SER A 109 -3.17 0.69 -3.28
N MET A 110 -2.14 0.13 -3.94
CA MET A 110 -1.80 0.46 -5.32
C MET A 110 -3.01 0.26 -6.25
N VAL A 111 -3.80 -0.78 -6.02
CA VAL A 111 -5.00 -1.06 -6.82
C VAL A 111 -6.01 0.08 -6.71
N SER A 112 -6.16 0.69 -5.53
CA SER A 112 -7.08 1.83 -5.36
C SER A 112 -6.61 3.09 -6.10
N GLU A 113 -5.29 3.26 -6.24
CA GLU A 113 -4.67 4.33 -7.02
C GLU A 113 -4.87 4.10 -8.51
N GLU A 114 -4.59 2.88 -9.00
CA GLU A 114 -4.81 2.45 -10.39
C GLU A 114 -6.28 2.56 -10.81
N MET A 115 -7.21 2.29 -9.89
CA MET A 115 -8.64 2.47 -10.09
C MET A 115 -9.08 3.94 -10.14
N GLY A 116 -8.26 4.87 -9.66
CA GLY A 116 -8.62 6.29 -9.52
C GLY A 116 -9.78 6.54 -8.57
N VAL A 117 -10.00 5.67 -7.57
CA VAL A 117 -11.21 5.69 -6.74
C VAL A 117 -11.40 7.01 -5.97
N ASN A 118 -10.31 7.65 -5.55
CA ASN A 118 -10.36 8.93 -4.84
C ASN A 118 -10.98 10.02 -5.72
N ALA A 119 -10.46 10.18 -6.93
CA ALA A 119 -10.95 11.18 -7.88
C ALA A 119 -12.39 10.88 -8.30
N PHE A 120 -12.72 9.59 -8.50
CA PHE A 120 -14.06 9.15 -8.83
C PHE A 120 -15.07 9.47 -7.73
N LEU A 121 -14.76 9.21 -6.45
CA LEU A 121 -15.65 9.56 -5.34
C LEU A 121 -15.75 11.06 -5.13
N GLN A 122 -14.64 11.79 -5.31
CA GLN A 122 -14.63 13.26 -5.19
C GLN A 122 -15.54 13.92 -6.23
N SER A 123 -15.60 13.41 -7.47
CA SER A 123 -16.54 13.91 -8.48
C SER A 123 -18.03 13.69 -8.11
N HIS A 124 -18.30 12.79 -7.15
CA HIS A 124 -19.63 12.54 -6.58
C HIS A 124 -19.83 13.21 -5.21
N GLY A 125 -18.95 14.13 -4.81
CA GLY A 125 -19.06 14.87 -3.55
C GLY A 125 -18.71 14.07 -2.30
N ILE A 126 -18.01 12.93 -2.45
CA ILE A 126 -17.57 12.07 -1.35
C ILE A 126 -16.07 12.29 -1.13
N GLY A 127 -15.68 12.66 0.09
CA GLY A 127 -14.27 12.79 0.47
C GLY A 127 -13.62 11.42 0.67
N CYS A 128 -12.31 11.33 0.44
CA CYS A 128 -11.55 10.11 0.69
C CYS A 128 -10.20 10.42 1.35
N LEU A 129 -9.84 9.65 2.38
CA LEU A 129 -8.56 9.74 3.08
C LEU A 129 -7.88 8.37 3.08
N GLU A 130 -6.58 8.35 2.76
CA GLU A 130 -5.75 7.17 2.92
C GLU A 130 -4.97 7.26 4.24
N THR A 131 -5.06 6.22 5.07
CA THR A 131 -4.45 6.21 6.42
C THR A 131 -3.00 5.74 6.43
N ASP A 132 -2.43 5.43 5.26
CA ASP A 132 -1.01 5.15 5.12
C ASP A 132 -0.22 6.41 5.48
N LEU A 133 0.75 6.32 6.39
CA LEU A 133 1.51 7.50 6.82
C LEU A 133 2.24 8.19 5.66
N GLY A 134 2.72 7.42 4.69
CA GLY A 134 3.37 7.95 3.50
C GLY A 134 2.40 8.77 2.64
N GLU A 135 1.22 8.23 2.38
CA GLU A 135 0.18 8.92 1.63
C GLU A 135 -0.39 10.11 2.41
N PHE A 136 -0.62 9.95 3.71
CA PHE A 136 -1.07 11.03 4.59
C PHE A 136 -0.13 12.23 4.54
N ILE A 137 1.20 12.02 4.55
CA ILE A 137 2.18 13.12 4.40
C ILE A 137 2.07 13.81 3.04
N VAL A 138 1.78 13.08 1.96
CA VAL A 138 1.58 13.66 0.62
C VAL A 138 0.25 14.42 0.52
N GLN A 139 -0.75 14.03 1.32
CA GLN A 139 -2.08 14.64 1.37
C GLN A 139 -2.18 15.87 2.29
N LEU A 140 -1.17 16.14 3.15
CA LEU A 140 -1.06 17.33 3.99
C LEU A 140 -0.51 18.54 3.20
#